data_AF-A0A0A9G994-F1
#
_entry.id   AF-A0A0A9G994-F1
#
_cell.length_a   1.000
_cell.length_b   1.000
_cell.length_c   1.000
_cell.angle_alpha   90.00
_cell.angle_beta   90.00
_cell.angle_gamma   90.00
#
_symmetry.space_group_name_H-M   'P 1'
#
loop_
_entity.id
_entity.type
_entity.pdbx_description
1 polymer ?
#
loop_
_entity_poly.entity_id
_entity_poly.type
_entity_poly.pdbx_seq_one_letter_code
_entity_poly.pdbx_strand_id
1 'polypeptide(L)'
;MEDAYLDACHTNNMIEFEPEYHVNFDNPDISEKPPMSLEEMLQKVKPFIVAYEGIQNQEEWEEAVKDVMARAPYMKELIDMYSGPDVVTAKQQEEELQRVANTLPENIPSSVKRFTDKTLLSLKNNPGWGFDKKCQFMDKFAREASELYK
;
A
#
# COMPACT_ATOMS: atom_id res chain seq x y z
N MET A 1 26.87 -5.08 -34.47
CA MET A 1 27.31 -4.42 -33.22
C MET A 1 26.63 -3.05 -33.10
N GLU A 2 26.62 -2.26 -34.18
CA GLU A 2 25.88 -0.99 -34.27
C GLU A 2 24.36 -1.16 -34.13
N ASP A 3 23.75 -2.15 -34.80
CA ASP A 3 22.30 -2.38 -34.70
C ASP A 3 21.86 -2.71 -33.27
N ALA A 4 22.57 -3.59 -32.57
CA ALA A 4 22.26 -3.92 -31.18
C ALA A 4 22.42 -2.70 -30.24
N TYR A 5 23.36 -1.81 -30.54
CA TYR A 5 23.53 -0.57 -29.79
C TYR A 5 22.41 0.44 -30.07
N LEU A 6 22.01 0.60 -31.33
CA LEU A 6 20.88 1.44 -31.74
C LEU A 6 19.57 0.94 -31.16
N ASP A 7 19.35 -0.37 -31.12
CA ASP A 7 18.14 -0.99 -30.58
C ASP A 7 18.06 -0.84 -29.05
N ALA A 8 19.20 -1.00 -28.36
CA ALA A 8 19.30 -0.70 -26.93
C ALA A 8 19.08 0.80 -26.63
N CYS A 9 19.62 1.69 -27.48
CA CYS A 9 19.44 3.13 -27.36
C CYS A 9 17.98 3.53 -27.60
N HIS A 10 17.33 2.96 -28.61
CA HIS A 10 15.91 3.18 -28.89
C HIS A 10 15.03 2.70 -27.73
N THR A 11 15.28 1.49 -27.21
CA THR A 11 14.56 0.95 -26.05
C THR A 11 14.73 1.84 -24.82
N ASN A 12 15.95 2.29 -24.54
CA ASN A 12 16.22 3.23 -23.44
C ASN A 12 15.48 4.55 -23.63
N ASN A 13 15.46 5.10 -24.84
CA ASN A 13 14.77 6.35 -25.14
C ASN A 13 13.25 6.22 -24.99
N MET A 14 12.67 5.07 -25.41
CA MET A 14 11.26 4.79 -25.14
C MET A 14 10.98 4.80 -23.64
N ILE A 15 11.80 4.11 -22.83
CA ILE A 15 11.63 4.10 -21.36
C ILE A 15 11.89 5.48 -20.72
N GLU A 16 12.83 6.26 -21.25
CA GLU A 16 13.21 7.57 -20.70
C GLU A 16 12.29 8.71 -21.13
N PHE A 17 11.54 8.60 -22.23
CA PHE A 17 10.72 9.70 -22.76
C PHE A 17 9.22 9.40 -22.88
N GLU A 18 8.78 8.17 -22.61
CA GLU A 18 7.36 7.83 -22.55
C GLU A 18 6.65 8.67 -21.46
N PRO A 19 5.75 9.59 -21.85
CA PRO A 19 5.16 10.57 -20.93
C PRO A 19 4.26 9.92 -19.88
N GLU A 20 3.71 8.73 -20.17
CA GLU A 20 2.88 7.96 -19.26
C GLU A 20 3.66 7.48 -18.01
N TYR A 21 4.97 7.24 -18.13
CA TYR A 21 5.84 6.90 -16.98
C TYR A 21 6.38 8.12 -16.22
N HIS A 22 6.10 9.34 -16.71
CA HIS A 22 6.48 10.59 -16.06
C HIS A 22 5.32 11.22 -15.29
N VAL A 23 4.13 10.61 -15.32
CA VAL A 23 2.99 11.11 -14.55
C VAL A 23 3.13 10.66 -13.11
N ASN A 24 3.66 11.57 -12.29
CA ASN A 24 3.81 11.34 -10.87
C ASN A 24 2.47 11.62 -10.18
N PHE A 25 1.64 10.58 -10.06
CA PHE A 25 0.47 10.64 -9.20
C PHE A 25 0.87 10.29 -7.78
N ASP A 26 0.70 11.23 -6.87
CA ASP A 26 0.71 10.92 -5.45
C ASP A 26 -0.50 10.04 -5.17
N ASN A 27 -0.26 8.82 -4.67
CA ASN A 27 -1.33 7.93 -4.24
C ASN A 27 -1.93 8.48 -2.92
N PRO A 28 -3.16 9.02 -2.93
CA PRO A 28 -3.76 9.64 -1.74
C PRO A 28 -3.94 8.62 -0.60
N ASP A 29 -4.14 7.34 -0.93
CA ASP A 29 -4.39 6.26 0.04
C ASP A 29 -3.16 5.95 0.92
N ILE A 30 -1.97 6.36 0.50
CA ILE A 30 -0.74 6.24 1.29
C ILE A 30 -0.67 7.31 2.38
N SER A 31 -1.17 8.51 2.06
CA SER A 31 -1.23 9.63 2.98
C SER A 31 -2.40 9.52 3.96
N GLU A 32 -3.27 8.53 3.79
CA GLU A 32 -4.43 8.31 4.64
C GLU A 32 -3.98 7.96 6.06
N LYS A 33 -4.55 8.69 7.03
CA LYS A 33 -4.28 8.41 8.44
C LYS A 33 -4.94 7.08 8.82
N PRO A 34 -4.35 6.30 9.74
CA PRO A 34 -4.99 5.10 10.25
C PRO A 34 -6.43 5.41 10.69
N PRO A 35 -7.40 4.54 10.41
CA PRO A 35 -8.76 4.73 10.87
C PRO A 35 -8.79 4.80 12.40
N MET A 36 -9.63 5.68 12.95
CA MET A 36 -9.85 5.77 14.39
C MET A 36 -10.49 4.48 14.93
N SER A 37 -10.33 4.23 16.23
CA SER A 37 -10.94 3.06 16.84
C SER A 37 -12.47 3.13 16.79
N LEU A 38 -13.12 1.98 16.81
CA LEU A 38 -14.60 1.91 16.81
C LEU A 38 -15.19 2.65 18.01
N GLU A 39 -14.55 2.56 19.18
CA GLU A 39 -14.97 3.27 20.39
C GLU A 39 -14.91 4.78 20.22
N GLU A 40 -13.78 5.31 19.73
CA GLU A 40 -13.62 6.75 19.48
C GLU A 40 -14.63 7.25 18.43
N MET A 41 -14.88 6.44 17.41
CA MET A 41 -15.87 6.77 16.38
C MET A 41 -17.27 6.84 16.99
N LEU A 42 -17.66 5.84 17.80
CA LEU A 42 -18.95 5.82 18.50
C LEU A 42 -19.13 7.06 19.40
N GLN A 43 -18.08 7.48 20.12
CA GLN A 43 -18.15 8.71 20.92
C GLN A 43 -18.31 9.96 20.05
N LYS A 44 -17.61 10.03 18.91
CA LYS A 44 -17.70 11.15 17.97
C LYS A 44 -19.10 11.28 17.36
N VAL A 45 -19.74 10.16 17.03
CA VAL A 45 -21.09 10.16 16.43
C VAL A 45 -22.23 10.06 17.45
N LYS A 46 -21.91 9.93 18.75
CA LYS A 46 -22.89 9.83 19.83
C LYS A 46 -24.05 10.82 19.73
N PRO A 47 -23.84 12.14 19.49
CA PRO A 47 -24.95 13.08 19.38
C PRO A 47 -25.95 12.72 18.28
N PHE A 48 -25.47 12.15 17.17
CA PHE A 48 -26.30 11.73 16.05
C PHE A 48 -27.05 10.44 16.36
N ILE A 49 -26.36 9.43 16.92
CA ILE A 49 -26.98 8.13 17.25
C ILE A 49 -28.06 8.32 18.31
N VAL A 50 -27.77 9.09 19.37
CA VAL A 50 -28.73 9.36 20.45
C VAL A 50 -30.00 10.02 19.89
N ALA A 51 -29.86 10.96 18.97
CA ALA A 51 -31.00 11.61 18.33
C ALA A 51 -31.77 10.69 17.37
N TYR A 52 -31.06 9.82 16.64
CA TYR A 52 -31.64 8.93 15.63
C TYR A 52 -32.38 7.73 16.25
N GLU A 53 -31.75 7.06 17.22
CA GLU A 53 -32.30 5.90 17.92
C GLU A 53 -33.25 6.29 19.08
N GLY A 54 -33.32 7.59 19.40
CA GLY A 54 -34.17 8.10 20.47
C GLY A 54 -33.71 7.67 21.87
N ILE A 55 -32.40 7.52 22.09
CA ILE A 55 -31.81 7.11 23.37
C ILE A 55 -32.09 8.20 24.41
N GLN A 56 -32.67 7.81 25.54
CA GLN A 56 -33.16 8.78 26.54
C GLN A 56 -32.13 9.08 27.63
N ASN A 57 -31.27 8.11 27.95
CA ASN A 57 -30.35 8.21 29.07
C ASN A 57 -28.95 7.65 28.76
N GLN A 58 -28.01 7.94 29.65
CA GLN A 58 -26.60 7.53 29.51
C GLN A 58 -26.41 6.02 29.67
N GLU A 59 -27.26 5.35 30.46
CA GLU A 59 -27.18 3.91 30.71
C GLU A 59 -27.55 3.11 29.46
N GLU A 60 -28.64 3.49 28.77
CA GLU A 60 -29.05 2.93 27.47
C GLU A 60 -27.95 3.08 26.41
N TRP A 61 -27.25 4.22 26.40
CA TRP A 61 -26.11 4.44 25.51
C TRP A 61 -24.95 3.48 25.81
N GLU A 62 -24.60 3.33 27.09
CA GLU A 62 -23.51 2.44 27.50
C GLU A 62 -23.82 0.97 27.22
N GLU A 63 -25.08 0.55 27.43
CA GLU A 63 -25.53 -0.80 27.10
C GLU A 63 -25.49 -1.06 25.58
N ALA A 64 -25.95 -0.11 24.76
CA ALA A 64 -25.89 -0.20 23.31
C ALA A 64 -24.44 -0.27 22.79
N VAL A 65 -23.55 0.57 23.31
CA VAL A 65 -22.11 0.53 22.96
C VAL A 65 -21.52 -0.82 23.36
N LYS A 66 -21.84 -1.35 24.54
CA LYS A 66 -21.34 -2.64 25.00
C LYS A 66 -21.79 -3.80 24.10
N ASP A 67 -23.06 -3.82 23.68
CA ASP A 67 -23.57 -4.84 22.75
C ASP A 67 -22.87 -4.76 21.38
N VAL A 68 -22.70 -3.56 20.83
CA VAL A 68 -21.97 -3.35 19.57
C VAL A 68 -20.52 -3.83 19.69
N MET A 69 -19.83 -3.46 20.77
CA MET A 69 -18.45 -3.88 21.01
C MET A 69 -18.32 -5.40 21.19
N ALA A 70 -19.31 -6.06 21.78
CA ALA A 70 -19.34 -7.51 21.90
C ALA A 70 -19.52 -8.21 20.55
N ARG A 71 -20.25 -7.60 19.60
CA ARG A 71 -20.49 -8.14 18.25
C ARG A 71 -19.39 -7.77 17.26
N ALA A 72 -18.61 -6.73 17.54
CA ALA A 72 -17.58 -6.22 16.65
C ALA A 72 -16.56 -7.28 16.16
N PRO A 73 -16.05 -8.20 17.01
CA PRO A 73 -15.13 -9.25 16.57
C PRO A 73 -15.75 -10.19 15.53
N TYR A 74 -17.01 -10.59 15.72
CA TYR A 74 -17.71 -11.46 14.76
C TYR A 74 -17.98 -10.75 13.44
N MET A 75 -18.36 -9.46 13.48
CA MET A 75 -18.52 -8.65 12.27
C MET A 75 -17.19 -8.53 11.51
N LYS A 76 -16.07 -8.38 12.23
CA LYS A 76 -14.74 -8.34 11.64
C LYS A 76 -14.39 -9.64 10.94
N GLU A 77 -14.67 -10.79 11.55
CA GLU A 77 -14.47 -12.11 10.94
C GLU A 77 -15.26 -12.27 9.63
N LEU A 78 -16.54 -11.84 9.61
CA LEU A 78 -17.35 -11.86 8.40
C LEU A 78 -16.74 -10.97 7.30
N ILE A 79 -16.32 -9.75 7.65
CA ILE A 79 -15.69 -8.83 6.69
C ILE A 79 -14.41 -9.47 6.12
N ASP A 80 -13.57 -10.06 6.97
CA ASP A 80 -12.31 -10.67 6.56
C ASP A 80 -12.54 -11.88 5.64
N MET A 81 -13.58 -12.68 5.90
CA MET A 81 -13.98 -13.80 5.04
C MET A 81 -14.34 -13.35 3.62
N TYR A 82 -15.06 -12.23 3.48
CA TYR A 82 -15.45 -11.70 2.17
C TYR A 82 -14.35 -10.87 1.50
N SER A 83 -13.52 -10.20 2.29
CA SER A 83 -12.43 -9.35 1.80
C SER A 83 -11.22 -10.17 1.36
N GLY A 84 -11.08 -11.40 1.84
CA GLY A 84 -9.98 -12.30 1.53
C GLY A 84 -8.70 -12.00 2.33
N PRO A 85 -7.66 -12.81 2.18
CA PRO A 85 -6.44 -12.73 2.99
C PRO A 85 -5.53 -11.53 2.65
N ASP A 86 -5.70 -10.90 1.49
CA ASP A 86 -4.78 -9.89 0.95
C ASP A 86 -5.24 -8.45 1.22
N VAL A 87 -5.83 -8.19 2.39
CA VAL A 87 -6.22 -6.83 2.79
C VAL A 87 -4.98 -6.07 3.28
N VAL A 88 -4.24 -5.48 2.34
CA VAL A 88 -3.06 -4.65 2.62
C VAL A 88 -3.31 -3.23 2.14
N THR A 89 -3.17 -2.27 3.05
CA THR A 89 -3.35 -0.85 2.71
C THR A 89 -2.26 -0.38 1.76
N ALA A 90 -2.54 0.63 0.94
CA ALA A 90 -1.54 1.19 0.03
C ALA A 90 -0.27 1.63 0.77
N LYS A 91 -0.42 2.16 2.00
CA LYS A 91 0.68 2.51 2.90
C LYS A 91 1.52 1.29 3.29
N GLN A 92 0.90 0.20 3.74
CA GLN A 92 1.62 -1.03 4.09
C GLN A 92 2.36 -1.61 2.88
N GLN A 93 1.74 -1.53 1.69
CA GLN A 93 2.39 -1.98 0.47
C GLN A 93 3.66 -1.17 0.18
N GLU A 94 3.59 0.17 0.28
CA GLU A 94 4.75 1.04 0.07
C GLU A 94 5.86 0.81 1.12
N GLU A 95 5.50 0.71 2.39
CA GLU A 95 6.45 0.46 3.49
C GLU A 95 7.23 -0.85 3.24
N GLU A 96 6.56 -1.91 2.81
CA GLU A 96 7.20 -3.19 2.55
C GLU A 96 8.08 -3.15 1.29
N LEU A 97 7.62 -2.53 0.20
CA LEU A 97 8.44 -2.36 -1.01
C LEU A 97 9.69 -1.55 -0.72
N GLN A 98 9.57 -0.49 0.09
CA GLN A 98 10.70 0.33 0.53
C GLN A 98 11.64 -0.46 1.44
N ARG A 99 11.11 -1.29 2.35
CA ARG A 99 11.91 -2.18 3.21
C ARG A 99 12.80 -3.09 2.36
N VAL A 100 12.25 -3.71 1.32
CA VAL A 100 13.01 -4.57 0.40
C VAL A 100 14.04 -3.78 -0.39
N ALA A 101 13.67 -2.61 -0.93
CA ALA A 101 14.62 -1.74 -1.63
C ALA A 101 15.80 -1.31 -0.76
N ASN A 102 15.57 -1.06 0.54
CA ASN A 102 16.60 -0.69 1.49
C ASN A 102 17.56 -1.85 1.84
N THR A 103 17.29 -3.08 1.41
CA THR A 103 18.22 -4.21 1.58
C THR A 103 19.31 -4.24 0.51
N LEU A 104 19.23 -3.39 -0.52
CA LEU A 104 20.24 -3.30 -1.56
C LEU A 104 21.60 -2.85 -1.00
N PRO A 105 22.73 -3.39 -1.52
CA PRO A 105 24.07 -2.97 -1.12
C PRO A 105 24.34 -1.48 -1.40
N GLU A 106 25.20 -0.84 -0.59
CA GLU A 106 25.57 0.58 -0.79
C GLU A 106 26.44 0.82 -2.03
N ASN A 107 27.17 -0.19 -2.49
CA ASN A 107 28.10 -0.15 -3.62
C ASN A 107 27.42 -0.36 -4.98
N ILE A 108 26.08 -0.38 -5.05
CA ILE A 108 25.36 -0.52 -6.33
C ILE A 108 25.63 0.69 -7.25
N PRO A 109 25.70 0.48 -8.58
CA PRO A 109 25.79 1.57 -9.53
C PRO A 109 24.59 2.53 -9.46
N SER A 110 24.82 3.78 -9.84
CA SER A 110 23.76 4.80 -9.91
C SER A 110 22.60 4.42 -10.85
N SER A 111 22.88 3.64 -11.90
CA SER A 111 21.87 3.09 -12.80
C SER A 111 20.92 2.13 -12.09
N VAL A 112 21.44 1.27 -11.21
CA VAL A 112 20.65 0.32 -10.42
C VAL A 112 19.79 1.08 -9.42
N LYS A 113 20.36 2.09 -8.74
CA LYS A 113 19.59 2.95 -7.83
C LYS A 113 18.43 3.66 -8.56
N ARG A 114 18.70 4.27 -9.71
CA ARG A 114 17.67 4.93 -10.54
C ARG A 114 16.58 3.96 -11.00
N PHE A 115 16.97 2.72 -11.33
CA PHE A 115 16.02 1.68 -11.68
C PHE A 115 15.15 1.29 -10.48
N THR A 116 15.73 1.13 -9.28
CA THR A 116 14.99 0.87 -8.04
C THR A 116 13.95 1.96 -7.77
N ASP A 117 14.36 3.23 -7.83
CA ASP A 117 13.45 4.37 -7.56
C ASP A 117 12.27 4.39 -8.54
N LYS A 118 12.53 4.20 -9.84
CA LYS A 118 11.49 4.12 -10.88
C LYS A 118 10.57 2.90 -10.69
N THR A 119 11.15 1.77 -10.29
CA THR A 119 10.41 0.53 -10.03
C THR A 119 9.46 0.71 -8.85
N LEU A 120 9.93 1.28 -7.73
CA LEU A 120 9.11 1.56 -6.56
C LEU A 120 7.92 2.46 -6.92
N LEU A 121 8.19 3.54 -7.65
CA LEU A 121 7.13 4.45 -8.12
C LEU A 121 6.11 3.72 -9.01
N SER A 122 6.58 2.87 -9.92
CA SER A 122 5.71 2.11 -10.82
C SER A 122 4.86 1.09 -10.05
N LEU A 123 5.44 0.32 -9.14
CA LEU A 123 4.73 -0.70 -8.35
C LEU A 123 3.72 -0.08 -7.39
N LYS A 124 4.06 1.06 -6.79
CA LYS A 124 3.18 1.85 -5.92
C LYS A 124 1.88 2.24 -6.64
N ASN A 125 1.96 2.64 -7.90
CA ASN A 125 0.84 3.15 -8.68
C ASN A 125 0.20 2.11 -9.61
N ASN A 126 0.67 0.85 -9.62
CA ASN A 126 0.16 -0.19 -10.51
C ASN A 126 -1.00 -0.97 -9.86
N PRO A 127 -2.25 -0.82 -10.36
CA PRO A 127 -3.40 -1.58 -9.87
C PRO A 127 -3.51 -2.98 -10.48
N GLY A 128 -2.77 -3.26 -11.56
CA GLY A 128 -2.85 -4.52 -12.31
C GLY A 128 -2.10 -5.69 -11.64
N TRP A 129 -1.24 -5.41 -10.66
CA TRP A 129 -0.50 -6.43 -9.91
C TRP A 129 -0.99 -6.50 -8.48
N GLY A 130 -1.27 -7.72 -8.00
CA GLY A 130 -1.49 -8.00 -6.58
C GLY A 130 -0.23 -7.74 -5.75
N PHE A 131 -0.40 -7.47 -4.46
CA PHE A 131 0.71 -7.15 -3.57
C PHE A 131 1.75 -8.26 -3.50
N ASP A 132 1.30 -9.52 -3.49
CA ASP A 132 2.14 -10.73 -3.57
C ASP A 132 3.13 -10.66 -4.75
N LYS A 133 2.66 -10.29 -5.94
CA LYS A 133 3.49 -10.18 -7.15
C LYS A 133 4.46 -9.01 -7.07
N LYS A 134 4.03 -7.88 -6.48
CA LYS A 134 4.91 -6.72 -6.26
C LYS A 134 6.08 -7.09 -5.34
N CYS A 135 5.80 -7.78 -4.22
CA CYS A 135 6.82 -8.29 -3.31
C CYS A 135 7.74 -9.31 -3.98
N GLN A 136 7.19 -10.32 -4.66
CA GLN A 136 7.98 -11.33 -5.38
C GLN A 136 8.96 -10.70 -6.38
N PHE A 137 8.52 -9.67 -7.11
CA PHE A 137 9.39 -8.94 -8.02
C PHE A 137 10.52 -8.24 -7.28
N MET A 138 10.20 -7.46 -6.24
CA MET A 138 11.21 -6.71 -5.47
C MET A 138 12.20 -7.64 -4.76
N ASP A 139 11.74 -8.74 -4.19
CA ASP A 139 12.59 -9.72 -3.52
C ASP A 139 13.57 -10.38 -4.51
N LYS A 140 13.06 -10.74 -5.70
CA LYS A 140 13.90 -11.28 -6.77
C LYS A 140 14.94 -10.27 -7.22
N PHE A 141 14.53 -9.03 -7.46
CA PHE A 141 15.41 -7.95 -7.88
C PHE A 141 16.50 -7.66 -6.84
N ALA A 142 16.12 -7.53 -5.55
CA ALA A 142 17.05 -7.26 -4.46
C ALA A 142 18.07 -8.40 -4.31
N ARG A 143 17.64 -9.66 -4.45
CA ARG A 143 18.53 -10.82 -4.44
C ARG A 143 19.54 -10.77 -5.59
N GLU A 144 19.08 -10.58 -6.82
CA GLU A 144 19.95 -10.56 -8.00
C GLU A 144 20.94 -9.40 -7.96
N ALA A 145 20.50 -8.20 -7.57
CA ALA A 145 21.38 -7.05 -7.38
C ALA A 145 22.43 -7.33 -6.28
N SER A 146 22.03 -7.96 -5.17
CA SER A 146 22.97 -8.32 -4.10
C SER A 146 23.98 -9.39 -4.53
N GLU A 147 23.59 -10.33 -5.38
CA GLU A 147 24.52 -11.33 -5.92
C GLU A 147 25.56 -10.73 -6.86
N LEU A 148 25.16 -9.76 -7.68
CA LEU A 148 26.03 -9.09 -8.65
C LEU A 148 26.96 -8.06 -8.02
N TYR A 149 26.51 -7.38 -6.96
CA TYR A 149 27.21 -6.24 -6.35
C TYR A 149 27.59 -6.48 -4.89
N LYS A 150 27.84 -7.73 -4.50
CA LYS A 150 28.34 -8.09 -3.16
C LYS A 150 29.65 -7.40 -2.78
#